data_AF-A0A284QK07-F1
#
_entry.id   AF-A0A284QK07-F1
#
_cell.length_a   1.000
_cell.length_b   1.000
_cell.length_c   1.000
_cell.angle_alpha   90.00
_cell.angle_beta   90.00
_cell.angle_gamma   90.00
#
_symmetry.space_group_name_H-M   'P 1'
#
loop_
_entity.id
_entity.type
_entity.pdbx_description
1 polymer ?
#
loop_
_entity_poly.entity_id
_entity_poly.type
_entity_poly.pdbx_seq_one_letter_code
_entity_poly.pdbx_strand_id
1 'polypeptide(L)'
;MAGTNYADAYGYNSIAAAIVFTILYVPLCGFFILRSFKNPTYVTLYLLSASSTGENLGLFIADEVLFGIGFFGLLYAAYTLVLDNYFLSSPPILSRLSRSRGIFQLSLTAENALEIAGITTELNDPTSSTGNALRKASVILSLVLTILQAYRTVVLVRREIEDGQLHLLWGCLPSLTDSERVLDYYREHAKTFGEKHGPFILYAISILLIVREAFLTATIDNPEAALNEHSWYPLVALPEILAVILYCAPGLVPPRFELPK
;
A
#
# COMPACT_ATOMS: atom_id res chain seq x y z
N MET A 1 8.40 25.97 -32.78
CA MET A 1 8.24 25.85 -31.31
C MET A 1 8.85 24.52 -30.94
N ALA A 2 9.97 24.52 -30.22
CA ALA A 2 10.60 23.27 -29.78
C ALA A 2 9.65 22.63 -28.77
N GLY A 3 9.24 21.38 -29.01
CA GLY A 3 8.44 20.62 -28.04
C GLY A 3 9.25 20.47 -26.77
N THR A 4 8.67 20.87 -25.63
CA THR A 4 9.27 20.66 -24.33
C THR A 4 9.37 19.16 -24.10
N ASN A 5 10.59 18.63 -24.04
CA ASN A 5 10.80 17.23 -23.67
C ASN A 5 10.65 17.13 -22.15
N TYR A 6 9.52 16.61 -21.68
CA TYR A 6 9.26 16.48 -20.25
C TYR A 6 10.19 15.42 -19.62
N ALA A 7 10.74 14.48 -20.39
CA ALA A 7 11.73 13.53 -19.88
C ALA A 7 13.04 14.25 -19.45
N ASP A 8 13.48 15.23 -20.24
CA ASP A 8 14.67 16.04 -19.93
C ASP A 8 14.38 17.05 -18.79
N ALA A 9 13.17 17.59 -18.73
CA ALA A 9 12.76 18.55 -17.68
C ALA A 9 12.62 17.89 -16.30
N TYR A 10 12.32 16.59 -16.24
CA TYR A 10 12.15 15.82 -15.00
C TYR A 10 13.36 14.93 -14.67
N GLY A 11 14.42 14.96 -15.47
CA GLY A 11 15.72 14.39 -15.11
C GLY A 11 15.86 12.87 -15.25
N TYR A 12 14.99 12.21 -16.03
CA TYR A 12 15.05 10.77 -16.26
C TYR A 12 16.21 10.41 -17.22
N ASN A 13 17.43 10.30 -16.70
CA ASN A 13 18.64 9.98 -17.46
C ASN A 13 18.99 8.49 -17.42
N SER A 14 18.46 7.71 -16.46
CA SER A 14 18.86 6.31 -16.27
C SER A 14 17.93 5.33 -16.97
N ILE A 15 18.16 5.15 -18.27
CA ILE A 15 17.54 4.09 -19.09
C ILE A 15 17.73 2.70 -18.45
N ALA A 16 18.89 2.46 -17.83
CA ALA A 16 19.20 1.19 -17.19
C ALA A 16 18.27 0.87 -16.00
N ALA A 17 17.97 1.86 -15.15
CA ALA A 17 17.05 1.68 -14.04
C ALA A 17 15.63 1.39 -14.55
N ALA A 18 15.16 2.17 -15.54
CA ALA A 18 13.84 1.96 -16.16
C ALA A 18 13.68 0.54 -16.74
N ILE A 19 14.71 0.01 -17.40
CA ILE A 19 14.70 -1.37 -17.93
C ILE A 19 14.58 -2.39 -16.79
N VAL A 20 15.38 -2.24 -15.72
CA VAL A 20 15.35 -3.16 -14.57
C VAL A 20 13.97 -3.18 -13.91
N PHE A 21 13.38 -2.00 -13.68
CA PHE A 21 12.04 -1.89 -13.10
C PHE A 21 10.99 -2.47 -14.03
N THR A 22 11.07 -2.23 -15.34
CA THR A 22 10.13 -2.82 -16.32
C THR A 22 10.18 -4.35 -16.29
N ILE A 23 11.37 -4.94 -16.25
CA ILE A 23 11.55 -6.40 -16.16
C ILE A 23 10.96 -6.97 -14.87
N LEU A 24 10.97 -6.20 -13.77
CA LEU A 24 10.35 -6.62 -12.49
C LEU A 24 8.82 -6.45 -12.50
N TYR A 25 8.32 -5.33 -13.03
CA TYR A 25 6.89 -5.01 -13.01
C TYR A 25 6.07 -5.87 -13.96
N VAL A 26 6.57 -6.19 -15.15
CA VAL A 26 5.80 -6.94 -16.17
C VAL A 26 5.37 -8.32 -15.67
N PRO A 27 6.26 -9.17 -15.10
CA PRO A 27 5.88 -10.45 -14.54
C PRO A 27 4.94 -10.33 -13.32
N LEU A 28 5.18 -9.35 -12.45
CA LEU A 28 4.32 -9.09 -11.30
C LEU A 28 2.91 -8.71 -11.76
N CYS A 29 2.78 -7.78 -12.69
CA CYS A 29 1.51 -7.37 -13.28
C CYS A 29 0.79 -8.57 -13.92
N GLY A 30 1.48 -9.38 -14.72
CA GLY A 30 0.92 -10.61 -15.29
C GLY A 30 0.43 -11.58 -14.22
N PHE A 31 1.20 -11.77 -13.15
CA PHE A 31 0.80 -12.62 -12.01
C PHE A 31 -0.45 -12.10 -11.30
N PHE A 32 -0.55 -10.80 -11.04
CA PHE A 32 -1.72 -10.19 -10.39
C PHE A 32 -2.96 -10.25 -11.28
N ILE A 33 -2.83 -10.01 -12.59
CA ILE A 33 -3.94 -10.16 -13.54
C ILE A 33 -4.46 -11.60 -13.51
N LEU A 34 -3.57 -12.59 -13.62
CA LEU A 34 -3.94 -14.01 -13.55
C LEU A 34 -4.59 -14.37 -12.20
N ARG A 35 -4.07 -13.81 -11.09
CA ARG A 35 -4.62 -14.04 -9.74
C ARG A 35 -5.97 -13.37 -9.54
N SER A 36 -6.19 -12.19 -10.11
CA SER A 36 -7.47 -11.47 -10.08
C SER A 36 -8.57 -12.27 -10.79
N PHE A 37 -8.27 -12.87 -11.95
CA PHE A 37 -9.21 -13.76 -12.63
C PHE A 37 -9.54 -15.04 -11.83
N LYS A 38 -8.58 -15.58 -11.08
CA LYS A 38 -8.80 -16.79 -10.27
C LYS A 38 -9.50 -16.52 -8.94
N ASN A 39 -9.28 -15.34 -8.34
CA ASN A 39 -9.83 -14.96 -7.05
C ASN A 39 -10.33 -13.51 -7.11
N PRO A 40 -11.64 -13.26 -7.32
CA PRO A 40 -12.22 -11.91 -7.45
C PRO A 40 -12.21 -11.10 -6.14
N THR A 41 -11.49 -11.60 -5.13
CA THR A 41 -11.22 -10.97 -3.84
C THR A 41 -10.11 -9.93 -3.90
N TYR A 42 -9.14 -10.14 -4.80
CA TYR A 42 -8.02 -9.22 -4.93
C TYR A 42 -8.44 -8.04 -5.80
N VAL A 43 -8.54 -6.88 -5.17
CA VAL A 43 -8.74 -5.60 -5.84
C VAL A 43 -7.68 -5.49 -6.94
N THR A 44 -8.16 -5.30 -8.17
CA THR A 44 -7.35 -5.19 -9.38
C THR A 44 -6.32 -4.06 -9.20
N LEU A 45 -5.07 -4.43 -8.91
CA LEU A 45 -3.92 -3.53 -8.95
C LEU A 45 -3.66 -3.20 -10.42
N TYR A 46 -4.08 -2.02 -10.87
CA TYR A 46 -3.77 -1.50 -12.20
C TYR A 46 -2.34 -0.97 -12.23
N LEU A 47 -1.36 -1.85 -12.40
CA LEU A 47 0.04 -1.49 -12.68
C LEU A 47 0.25 -1.51 -14.19
N LEU A 48 -0.08 -0.43 -14.88
CA LEU A 48 0.10 -0.33 -16.33
C LEU A 48 0.61 1.06 -16.72
N SER A 49 1.78 1.46 -16.21
CA SER A 49 2.50 2.59 -16.80
C SER A 49 3.08 2.16 -18.15
N ALA A 50 2.62 2.80 -19.22
CA ALA A 50 3.16 2.60 -20.55
C ALA A 50 4.39 3.50 -20.71
N SER A 51 5.56 2.89 -20.93
CA SER A 51 6.86 3.54 -21.15
C SER A 51 6.99 4.29 -22.49
N SER A 52 5.89 4.84 -23.00
CA SER A 52 5.82 5.44 -24.32
C SER A 52 5.68 6.97 -24.23
N THR A 53 6.83 7.61 -24.06
CA THR A 53 7.12 8.95 -24.59
C THR A 53 6.66 10.14 -23.73
N GLY A 54 7.58 10.68 -22.92
CA GLY A 54 7.50 11.95 -22.19
C GLY A 54 7.40 13.21 -23.06
N GLU A 55 6.89 13.10 -24.29
CA GLU A 55 6.51 14.23 -25.13
C GLU A 55 5.03 14.60 -24.94
N ASN A 56 4.20 13.69 -24.42
CA ASN A 56 2.77 13.91 -24.25
C ASN A 56 2.41 14.16 -22.79
N LEU A 57 1.94 15.37 -22.49
CA LEU A 57 1.46 15.78 -21.16
C LEU A 57 0.43 14.80 -20.57
N GLY A 58 -0.51 14.33 -21.39
CA GLY A 58 -1.54 13.39 -20.94
C GLY A 58 -0.96 12.03 -20.53
N LEU A 59 0.18 11.63 -21.08
CA LEU A 59 0.83 10.36 -20.76
C LEU A 59 1.62 10.47 -19.45
N PHE A 60 2.23 11.63 -19.19
CA PHE A 60 2.84 11.95 -17.90
C PHE A 60 1.78 11.99 -16.77
N ILE A 61 0.65 12.67 -16.99
CA ILE A 61 -0.46 12.68 -16.03
C ILE A 61 -0.94 11.25 -15.77
N ALA A 62 -1.11 10.46 -16.84
CA ALA A 62 -1.54 9.07 -16.69
C ALA A 62 -0.56 8.24 -15.86
N ASP A 63 0.75 8.45 -16.03
CA ASP A 63 1.79 7.76 -15.25
C ASP A 63 1.75 8.12 -13.76
N GLU A 64 1.74 9.41 -13.43
CA GLU A 64 1.69 9.89 -12.04
C GLU A 64 0.39 9.42 -11.33
N VAL A 65 -0.74 9.49 -12.04
CA VAL A 65 -2.04 9.03 -11.52
C VAL A 65 -2.09 7.51 -11.36
N LEU A 66 -1.55 6.74 -12.30
CA LEU A 66 -1.51 5.28 -12.19
C LEU A 66 -0.59 4.84 -11.05
N PHE A 67 0.53 5.55 -10.86
CA PHE A 67 1.45 5.31 -9.75
C PHE A 67 0.77 5.58 -8.39
N GLY A 68 0.05 6.71 -8.26
CA GLY A 68 -0.76 7.02 -7.07
C GLY A 68 -1.85 5.98 -6.80
N ILE A 69 -2.63 5.59 -7.84
CA ILE A 69 -3.68 4.57 -7.73
C ILE A 69 -3.11 3.20 -7.34
N GLY A 70 -1.92 2.84 -7.83
CA GLY A 70 -1.23 1.61 -7.46
C GLY A 70 -0.94 1.56 -5.96
N PHE A 71 -0.36 2.63 -5.42
CA PHE A 71 -0.09 2.78 -3.99
C PHE A 71 -1.37 2.79 -3.15
N PHE A 72 -2.43 3.49 -3.59
CA PHE A 72 -3.76 3.43 -2.97
C PHE A 72 -4.23 1.98 -2.81
N GLY A 73 -4.06 1.16 -3.84
CA GLY A 73 -4.45 -0.24 -3.83
C GLY A 73 -3.71 -1.03 -2.76
N LEU A 74 -2.41 -0.76 -2.59
CA LEU A 74 -1.57 -1.37 -1.57
C LEU A 74 -1.97 -0.93 -0.15
N LEU A 75 -2.14 0.37 0.09
CA LEU A 75 -2.59 0.89 1.38
C LEU A 75 -3.95 0.32 1.78
N TYR A 76 -4.91 0.32 0.84
CA TYR A 76 -6.22 -0.25 1.06
C TYR A 76 -6.14 -1.74 1.38
N ALA A 77 -5.37 -2.50 0.59
CA ALA A 77 -5.17 -3.92 0.83
C ALA A 77 -4.55 -4.18 2.21
N ALA A 78 -3.52 -3.41 2.60
CA ALA A 78 -2.90 -3.49 3.93
C ALA A 78 -3.92 -3.28 5.04
N TYR A 79 -4.70 -2.21 4.90
CA TYR A 79 -5.72 -1.82 5.86
C TYR A 79 -6.80 -2.89 6.01
N THR A 80 -7.32 -3.41 4.89
CA THR A 80 -8.34 -4.46 4.93
C THR A 80 -7.80 -5.75 5.53
N LEU A 81 -6.56 -6.12 5.20
CA LEU A 81 -5.93 -7.35 5.70
C LEU A 81 -5.72 -7.28 7.22
N VAL A 82 -5.25 -6.14 7.72
CA VAL A 82 -5.11 -5.90 9.17
C VAL A 82 -6.47 -5.94 9.86
N LEU A 83 -7.50 -5.34 9.24
CA LEU A 83 -8.85 -5.32 9.80
C LEU A 83 -9.51 -6.72 9.78
N ASP A 84 -9.29 -7.51 8.73
CA ASP A 84 -9.77 -8.88 8.61
C ASP A 84 -9.12 -9.80 9.66
N ASN A 85 -7.81 -9.71 9.85
CA ASN A 85 -7.11 -10.44 10.91
C ASN A 85 -7.57 -10.01 12.31
N TYR A 86 -7.82 -8.71 12.50
CA TYR A 86 -8.35 -8.21 13.76
C TYR A 86 -9.74 -8.79 14.10
N PHE A 87 -10.60 -9.00 13.10
CA PHE A 87 -11.91 -9.62 13.31
C PHE A 87 -11.84 -11.07 13.74
N LEU A 88 -10.81 -11.78 13.31
CA LEU A 88 -10.60 -13.17 13.70
C LEU A 88 -10.09 -13.28 15.15
N SER A 89 -9.47 -12.25 15.72
CA SER A 89 -8.70 -12.34 16.98
C SER A 89 -9.41 -11.85 18.28
N SER A 90 -10.48 -11.01 18.28
CA SER A 90 -11.16 -10.65 19.56
C SER A 90 -12.51 -9.87 19.52
N PRO A 91 -13.33 -9.83 20.61
CA PRO A 91 -14.64 -9.15 20.70
C PRO A 91 -14.60 -7.61 20.97
N PRO A 92 -15.74 -6.88 20.92
CA PRO A 92 -15.83 -5.60 20.19
C PRO A 92 -16.11 -4.36 21.06
N ILE A 93 -15.23 -3.95 21.97
CA ILE A 93 -15.57 -2.83 22.88
C ILE A 93 -14.98 -1.47 22.46
N LEU A 94 -13.79 -1.40 21.83
CA LEU A 94 -13.12 -0.12 21.59
C LEU A 94 -13.05 0.38 20.12
N SER A 95 -13.53 -0.36 19.12
CA SER A 95 -13.21 -0.05 17.71
C SER A 95 -14.35 0.53 16.86
N ARG A 96 -15.50 0.94 17.42
CA ARG A 96 -16.68 1.33 16.61
C ARG A 96 -16.44 2.46 15.59
N LEU A 97 -15.61 3.46 15.90
CA LEU A 97 -15.39 4.61 15.00
C LEU A 97 -14.31 4.34 13.93
N SER A 98 -13.32 3.51 14.26
CA SER A 98 -12.21 3.12 13.37
C SER A 98 -12.57 1.93 12.46
N ARG A 99 -13.69 1.25 12.72
CA ARG A 99 -14.15 0.02 12.04
C ARG A 99 -14.88 0.25 10.72
N SER A 100 -15.27 1.48 10.36
CA SER A 100 -15.95 1.71 9.09
C SER A 100 -14.94 1.69 7.93
N ARG A 101 -14.93 0.57 7.20
CA ARG A 101 -14.18 0.42 5.94
C ARG A 101 -14.48 1.57 4.97
N GLY A 102 -15.71 2.07 5.01
CA GLY A 102 -16.17 3.19 4.19
C GLY A 102 -15.43 4.51 4.45
N ILE A 103 -15.11 4.87 5.70
CA ILE A 103 -14.42 6.16 5.94
C ILE A 103 -13.01 6.11 5.38
N PHE A 104 -12.27 5.03 5.62
CA PHE A 104 -10.92 4.88 5.09
C PHE A 104 -10.92 4.87 3.55
N GLN A 105 -11.87 4.16 2.94
CA GLN A 105 -12.04 4.15 1.49
C GLN A 105 -12.41 5.55 0.94
N LEU A 106 -13.33 6.27 1.59
CA LEU A 106 -13.71 7.62 1.17
C LEU A 106 -12.54 8.59 1.27
N SER A 107 -11.78 8.54 2.37
CA SER A 107 -10.57 9.36 2.54
C SER A 107 -9.56 9.09 1.44
N LEU A 108 -9.29 7.81 1.15
CA LEU A 108 -8.36 7.44 0.08
C LEU A 108 -8.88 7.86 -1.32
N THR A 109 -10.19 7.78 -1.58
CA THR A 109 -10.73 8.28 -2.86
C THR A 109 -10.66 9.80 -2.98
N ALA A 110 -10.83 10.52 -1.87
CA ALA A 110 -10.71 11.96 -1.83
C ALA A 110 -9.26 12.40 -2.06
N GLU A 111 -8.30 11.71 -1.44
CA GLU A 111 -6.86 11.88 -1.68
C GLU A 111 -6.52 11.77 -3.18
N ASN A 112 -6.87 10.66 -3.82
CA ASN A 112 -6.63 10.49 -5.27
C ASN A 112 -7.27 11.59 -6.11
N ALA A 113 -8.49 12.02 -5.77
CA ALA A 113 -9.15 13.12 -6.48
C ALA A 113 -8.41 14.45 -6.30
N LEU A 114 -7.87 14.73 -5.11
CA LEU A 114 -7.05 15.91 -4.83
C LEU A 114 -5.71 15.84 -5.55
N GLU A 115 -5.07 14.68 -5.63
CA GLU A 115 -3.82 14.47 -6.37
C GLU A 115 -4.00 14.77 -7.86
N ILE A 116 -5.01 14.16 -8.49
CA ILE A 116 -5.35 14.40 -9.91
C ILE A 116 -5.66 15.88 -10.15
N ALA A 117 -6.46 16.49 -9.28
CA ALA A 117 -6.80 17.91 -9.36
C ALA A 117 -5.56 18.81 -9.19
N GLY A 118 -4.65 18.46 -8.29
CA GLY A 118 -3.39 19.18 -8.05
C GLY A 118 -2.49 19.17 -9.27
N ILE A 119 -2.20 17.98 -9.80
CA ILE A 119 -1.36 17.79 -10.99
C ILE A 119 -1.96 18.52 -12.19
N THR A 120 -3.25 18.33 -12.46
CA THR A 120 -3.91 18.99 -13.60
C THR A 120 -3.94 20.51 -13.47
N THR A 121 -4.08 21.06 -12.27
CA THR A 121 -4.06 22.51 -12.04
C THR A 121 -2.65 23.08 -12.23
N GLU A 122 -1.64 22.43 -11.66
CA GLU A 122 -0.23 22.83 -11.76
C GLU A 122 0.27 22.83 -13.22
N LEU A 123 -0.16 21.83 -14.01
CA LEU A 123 0.26 21.73 -15.41
C LEU A 123 -0.44 22.74 -16.34
N ASN A 124 -1.68 23.14 -16.02
CA ASN A 124 -2.40 24.16 -16.80
C ASN A 124 -1.94 25.59 -16.45
N ASP A 125 -1.58 25.82 -15.18
CA ASP A 125 -1.04 27.10 -14.70
C ASP A 125 0.06 26.84 -13.65
N PRO A 126 1.35 26.83 -14.05
CA PRO A 126 2.47 26.55 -13.15
C PRO A 126 2.69 27.65 -12.11
N THR A 127 2.05 28.82 -12.25
CA THR A 127 2.10 29.89 -11.25
C THR A 127 0.96 29.81 -10.23
N SER A 128 0.03 28.88 -10.41
CA SER A 128 -1.12 28.70 -9.55
C SER A 128 -0.71 28.17 -8.18
N SER A 129 -0.93 28.96 -7.14
CA SER A 129 -0.78 28.53 -5.75
C SER A 129 -1.78 27.43 -5.36
N THR A 130 -2.89 27.32 -6.09
CA THR A 130 -3.93 26.32 -5.85
C THR A 130 -3.46 24.91 -6.19
N GLY A 131 -2.80 24.70 -7.33
CA GLY A 131 -2.28 23.38 -7.72
C GLY A 131 -1.28 22.83 -6.71
N ASN A 132 -0.32 23.68 -6.31
CA ASN A 132 0.66 23.35 -5.28
C ASN A 132 -0.01 23.04 -3.92
N ALA A 133 -1.01 23.84 -3.51
CA ALA A 133 -1.73 23.60 -2.25
C ALA A 133 -2.51 22.27 -2.26
N LEU A 134 -3.14 21.92 -3.39
CA LEU A 134 -3.87 20.64 -3.55
C LEU A 134 -2.91 19.44 -3.51
N ARG A 135 -1.78 19.53 -4.22
CA ARG A 135 -0.72 18.52 -4.19
C ARG A 135 -0.21 18.31 -2.77
N LYS A 136 0.07 19.41 -2.06
CA LYS A 136 0.46 19.39 -0.64
C LYS A 136 -0.55 18.72 0.27
N ALA A 137 -1.82 19.09 0.11
CA ALA A 137 -2.89 18.50 0.88
C ALA A 137 -3.01 16.99 0.63
N SER A 138 -2.87 16.53 -0.63
CA SER A 138 -2.92 15.11 -0.98
C SER A 138 -1.83 14.31 -0.29
N VAL A 139 -0.57 14.73 -0.39
CA VAL A 139 0.57 14.02 0.24
C VAL A 139 0.42 13.97 1.77
N ILE A 140 -0.04 15.06 2.39
CA ILE A 140 -0.29 15.08 3.84
C ILE A 140 -1.40 14.08 4.22
N LEU A 141 -2.48 14.01 3.44
CA LEU A 141 -3.55 13.04 3.66
C LEU A 141 -3.02 11.60 3.52
N SER A 142 -2.21 11.33 2.49
CA SER A 142 -1.57 10.04 2.25
C SER A 142 -0.71 9.60 3.43
N LEU A 143 0.12 10.50 3.96
CA LEU A 143 0.94 10.26 5.14
C LEU A 143 0.08 9.93 6.38
N VAL A 144 -0.99 10.68 6.62
CA VAL A 144 -1.89 10.44 7.76
C VAL A 144 -2.55 9.06 7.65
N LEU A 145 -3.02 8.68 6.46
CA LEU A 145 -3.64 7.37 6.24
C LEU A 145 -2.63 6.22 6.39
N THR A 146 -1.40 6.44 5.95
CA THR A 146 -0.29 5.50 6.11
C THR A 146 0.10 5.32 7.58
N ILE A 147 0.20 6.41 8.35
CA ILE A 147 0.46 6.34 9.80
C ILE A 147 -0.68 5.60 10.51
N LEU A 148 -1.94 5.85 10.13
CA LEU A 148 -3.08 5.16 10.71
C LEU A 148 -3.06 3.65 10.40
N GLN A 149 -2.74 3.28 9.16
CA GLN A 149 -2.58 1.89 8.73
C GLN A 149 -1.43 1.20 9.49
N ALA A 150 -0.31 1.91 9.68
CA ALA A 150 0.82 1.41 10.44
C ALA A 150 0.51 1.21 11.93
N TYR A 151 -0.15 2.18 12.56
CA TYR A 151 -0.58 2.08 13.94
C TYR A 151 -1.44 0.82 14.18
N ARG A 152 -2.40 0.54 13.29
CA ARG A 152 -3.23 -0.67 13.40
C ARG A 152 -2.42 -1.95 13.23
N THR A 153 -1.46 -1.94 12.31
CA THR A 153 -0.55 -3.08 12.09
C THR A 153 0.28 -3.35 13.34
N VAL A 154 0.82 -2.31 13.99
CA VAL A 154 1.55 -2.43 15.25
C VAL A 154 0.67 -2.98 16.37
N VAL A 155 -0.57 -2.49 16.50
CA VAL A 155 -1.51 -2.99 17.51
C VAL A 155 -1.84 -4.46 17.27
N LEU A 156 -2.02 -4.89 16.01
CA LEU A 156 -2.24 -6.29 15.66
C LEU A 156 -1.05 -7.16 16.06
N VAL A 157 0.18 -6.75 15.70
CA VAL A 157 1.41 -7.50 16.00
C VAL A 157 1.69 -7.58 17.49
N ARG A 158 1.45 -6.50 18.24
CA ARG A 158 1.62 -6.50 19.70
C ARG A 158 0.69 -7.51 20.38
N ARG A 159 -0.57 -7.55 19.96
CA ARG A 159 -1.54 -8.54 20.48
C ARG A 159 -1.11 -9.96 20.17
N GLU A 160 -0.69 -10.22 18.93
CA GLU A 160 -0.19 -11.53 18.53
C GLU A 160 0.99 -12.01 19.38
N ILE A 161 1.92 -11.10 19.71
CA ILE A 161 3.06 -11.41 20.60
C ILE A 161 2.60 -11.66 22.03
N GLU A 162 1.69 -10.83 22.55
CA GLU A 162 1.12 -10.98 23.90
C GLU A 162 0.38 -12.31 24.04
N ASP A 163 -0.46 -12.68 23.06
CA ASP A 163 -1.21 -13.94 23.03
C ASP A 163 -0.27 -15.16 22.92
N GLY A 164 0.77 -15.09 22.08
CA GLY A 164 1.78 -16.14 21.98
C GLY A 164 2.60 -16.34 23.26
N GLN A 165 2.86 -15.26 23.99
CA GLN A 165 3.55 -15.30 25.28
C GLN A 165 2.62 -15.79 26.41
N LEU A 166 1.33 -15.44 26.35
CA LEU A 166 0.31 -15.95 27.26
C LEU A 166 0.11 -17.46 27.10
N HIS A 167 0.15 -17.98 25.86
CA HIS A 167 0.01 -19.40 25.58
C HIS A 167 1.14 -20.25 26.19
N LEU A 168 2.38 -19.73 26.22
CA LEU A 168 3.50 -20.39 26.93
C LEU A 168 3.36 -20.36 28.46
N LEU A 169 2.63 -19.38 29.00
CA LEU A 169 2.41 -19.21 30.44
C LEU A 169 1.13 -19.94 30.93
N TRP A 170 0.17 -20.19 30.04
CA TRP A 170 -1.15 -20.76 30.34
C TRP A 170 -1.29 -22.27 30.04
N GLY A 171 -0.26 -22.93 29.51
CA GLY A 171 -0.23 -24.39 29.26
C GLY A 171 -0.47 -25.29 30.50
N CYS A 172 -0.69 -24.72 31.68
CA CYS A 172 -0.98 -25.41 32.93
C CYS A 172 -2.42 -25.26 33.46
N LEU A 173 -3.32 -24.47 32.84
CA LEU A 173 -4.70 -24.33 33.34
C LEU A 173 -5.78 -24.71 32.30
N PRO A 174 -6.72 -25.61 32.64
CA PRO A 174 -7.85 -25.90 31.77
C PRO A 174 -8.97 -24.88 32.00
N SER A 175 -9.13 -23.90 31.11
CA SER A 175 -10.35 -23.08 31.04
C SER A 175 -10.48 -22.44 29.65
N LEU A 176 -11.36 -22.91 28.77
CA LEU A 176 -12.81 -22.60 28.62
C LEU A 176 -13.11 -21.41 27.70
N THR A 177 -12.57 -21.42 26.46
CA THR A 177 -13.33 -20.94 25.30
C THR A 177 -13.12 -21.91 24.12
N ASP A 178 -14.21 -22.41 23.52
CA ASP A 178 -14.14 -23.27 22.32
C ASP A 178 -13.64 -22.49 21.08
N SER A 179 -13.68 -21.16 21.12
CA SER A 179 -13.26 -20.29 20.02
C SER A 179 -11.74 -20.16 19.88
N GLU A 180 -10.98 -20.16 21.00
CA GLU A 180 -9.51 -20.12 20.96
C GLU A 180 -8.92 -21.44 20.46
N ARG A 181 -9.54 -22.57 20.82
CA ARG A 181 -9.11 -23.92 20.36
C ARG A 181 -9.19 -24.11 18.85
N VAL A 182 -10.17 -23.49 18.19
CA VAL A 182 -10.30 -23.56 16.73
C VAL A 182 -9.18 -22.78 16.05
N LEU A 183 -8.84 -21.59 16.56
CA LEU A 183 -7.75 -20.76 16.04
C LEU A 183 -6.37 -21.41 16.22
N ASP A 184 -6.11 -22.00 17.39
CA ASP A 184 -4.88 -22.75 17.62
C ASP A 184 -4.78 -23.99 16.72
N TYR A 185 -5.89 -24.70 16.50
CA TYR A 185 -5.93 -25.84 15.57
C TYR A 185 -5.61 -25.41 14.12
N TYR A 186 -6.16 -24.28 13.65
CA TYR A 186 -5.86 -23.73 12.32
C TYR A 186 -4.43 -23.20 12.21
N ARG A 187 -3.88 -22.59 13.27
CA ARG A 187 -2.51 -22.06 13.30
C ARG A 187 -1.46 -23.17 13.36
N GLU A 188 -1.72 -24.23 14.11
CA GLU A 188 -0.87 -25.42 14.16
C GLU A 188 -0.94 -26.24 12.86
N HIS A 189 -2.09 -26.18 12.16
CA HIS A 189 -2.28 -26.74 10.82
C HIS A 189 -2.01 -25.75 9.67
N ALA A 190 -1.47 -24.56 9.94
CA ALA A 190 -1.12 -23.58 8.93
C ALA A 190 -0.02 -24.15 8.04
N LYS A 191 -0.37 -24.51 6.80
CA LYS A 191 0.56 -25.18 5.87
C LYS A 191 1.42 -24.17 5.09
N THR A 192 1.00 -22.91 5.02
CA THR A 192 1.64 -21.92 4.15
C THR A 192 2.42 -20.85 4.89
N PHE A 193 3.47 -20.34 4.26
CA PHE A 193 4.42 -19.41 4.86
C PHE A 193 3.75 -18.08 5.31
N GLY A 194 2.78 -17.59 4.55
CA GLY A 194 2.07 -16.34 4.82
C GLY A 194 1.07 -16.45 5.98
N GLU A 195 0.51 -17.62 6.24
CA GLU A 195 -0.33 -17.86 7.43
C GLU A 195 0.52 -17.80 8.71
N LYS A 196 1.73 -18.39 8.68
CA LYS A 196 2.62 -18.45 9.85
C LYS A 196 3.28 -17.11 10.18
N HIS A 197 3.69 -16.34 9.17
CA HIS A 197 4.42 -15.08 9.36
C HIS A 197 3.61 -13.84 8.98
N GLY A 198 2.30 -13.98 8.78
CA GLY A 198 1.43 -12.92 8.26
C GLY A 198 1.55 -11.59 9.01
N PRO A 199 1.48 -11.56 10.35
CA PRO A 199 1.65 -10.33 11.13
C PRO A 199 3.02 -9.64 10.91
N PHE A 200 4.10 -10.42 10.80
CA PHE A 200 5.44 -9.89 10.54
C PHE A 200 5.59 -9.37 9.11
N ILE A 201 4.97 -10.04 8.14
CA ILE A 201 4.93 -9.60 6.73
C ILE A 201 4.17 -8.28 6.62
N LEU A 202 3.01 -8.16 7.29
CA LEU A 202 2.25 -6.91 7.34
C LEU A 202 3.03 -5.78 8.01
N TYR A 203 3.77 -6.09 9.07
CA TYR A 203 4.64 -5.12 9.73
C TYR A 203 5.75 -4.61 8.79
N ALA A 204 6.39 -5.51 8.05
CA ALA A 204 7.39 -5.14 7.05
C ALA A 204 6.79 -4.26 5.94
N ILE A 205 5.61 -4.63 5.41
CA ILE A 205 4.88 -3.83 4.42
C ILE A 205 4.60 -2.43 4.99
N SER A 206 4.11 -2.34 6.22
CA SER A 206 3.81 -1.05 6.86
C SER A 206 5.04 -0.14 6.97
N ILE A 207 6.22 -0.68 7.28
CA ILE A 207 7.47 0.11 7.31
C ILE A 207 7.80 0.62 5.92
N LEU A 208 7.69 -0.23 4.88
CA LEU A 208 7.96 0.15 3.50
C LEU A 208 7.04 1.30 3.03
N LEU A 209 5.74 1.23 3.35
CA LEU A 209 4.78 2.28 3.01
C LEU A 209 5.10 3.60 3.74
N ILE A 210 5.47 3.55 5.03
CA ILE A 210 5.90 4.76 5.77
C ILE A 210 7.15 5.39 5.14
N VAL A 211 8.14 4.58 4.75
CA VAL A 211 9.39 5.10 4.16
C VAL A 211 9.08 5.88 2.88
N ARG A 212 8.22 5.34 2.02
CA ARG A 212 7.77 6.02 0.78
C ARG A 212 7.08 7.35 1.10
N GLU A 213 6.08 7.34 1.97
CA GLU A 213 5.33 8.56 2.28
C GLU A 213 6.14 9.62 3.03
N ALA A 214 7.05 9.19 3.90
CA ALA A 214 7.96 10.10 4.58
C ALA A 214 8.88 10.80 3.59
N PHE A 215 9.38 10.08 2.57
CA PHE A 215 10.19 10.68 1.52
C PHE A 215 9.38 11.68 0.69
N LEU A 216 8.20 11.29 0.18
CA LEU A 216 7.35 12.17 -0.63
C LEU A 216 6.92 13.44 0.12
N THR A 217 6.62 13.31 1.41
CA THR A 217 6.32 14.45 2.27
C THR A 217 7.55 15.34 2.48
N ALA A 218 8.72 14.77 2.70
CA ALA A 218 9.95 15.52 2.93
C ALA A 218 10.42 16.29 1.68
N THR A 219 10.16 15.77 0.48
CA THR A 219 10.54 16.39 -0.79
C THR A 219 9.46 17.29 -1.39
N ILE A 220 8.35 17.54 -0.68
CA ILE A 220 7.18 18.20 -1.24
C ILE A 220 7.41 19.65 -1.69
N ASP A 221 8.32 20.35 -1.01
CA ASP A 221 8.70 21.73 -1.33
C ASP A 221 9.86 21.81 -2.35
N ASN A 222 10.44 20.66 -2.72
CA ASN A 222 11.62 20.60 -3.58
C ASN A 222 11.43 19.54 -4.70
N PRO A 223 10.90 19.95 -5.87
CA PRO A 223 10.67 19.04 -6.98
C PRO A 223 11.96 18.41 -7.51
N GLU A 224 13.09 19.12 -7.46
CA GLU A 224 14.39 18.56 -7.87
C GLU A 224 14.80 17.39 -6.97
N ALA A 225 14.55 17.49 -5.66
CA ALA A 225 14.82 16.41 -4.72
C ALA A 225 13.83 15.24 -4.87
N ALA A 226 12.56 15.54 -5.17
CA ALA A 226 11.51 14.54 -5.39
C ALA A 226 11.79 13.68 -6.62
N LEU A 227 12.33 14.28 -7.68
CA LEU A 227 12.60 13.63 -8.97
C LEU A 227 14.03 13.08 -9.11
N ASN A 228 14.87 13.29 -8.09
CA ASN A 228 16.23 12.79 -8.12
C ASN A 228 16.23 11.25 -8.14
N GLU A 229 16.63 10.68 -9.28
CA GLU A 229 16.68 9.24 -9.52
C GLU A 229 17.38 8.45 -8.40
N HIS A 230 18.47 9.01 -7.86
CA HIS A 230 19.26 8.35 -6.81
C HIS A 230 18.48 8.13 -5.52
N SER A 231 17.51 8.99 -5.23
CA SER A 231 16.66 8.91 -4.04
C SER A 231 15.30 8.29 -4.35
N TRP A 232 14.73 8.61 -5.51
CA TRP A 232 13.40 8.17 -5.93
C TRP A 232 13.33 6.65 -6.08
N TYR A 233 14.29 6.03 -6.76
CA TYR A 233 14.27 4.56 -6.94
C TYR A 233 14.32 3.78 -5.62
N PRO A 234 15.26 4.03 -4.69
CA PRO A 234 15.33 3.26 -3.44
C PRO A 234 14.27 3.63 -2.40
N LEU A 235 13.73 4.86 -2.40
CA LEU A 235 12.79 5.32 -1.37
C LEU A 235 11.34 5.33 -1.82
N VAL A 236 11.06 5.28 -3.12
CA VAL A 236 9.70 5.31 -3.67
C VAL A 236 9.38 4.03 -4.42
N ALA A 237 10.15 3.70 -5.48
CA ALA A 237 9.86 2.53 -6.31
C ALA A 237 10.17 1.19 -5.62
N LEU A 238 11.31 1.09 -4.93
CA LEU A 238 11.73 -0.14 -4.28
C LEU A 238 10.79 -0.57 -3.13
N PRO A 239 10.35 0.33 -2.22
CA PRO A 239 9.43 -0.06 -1.16
C PRO A 239 8.08 -0.55 -1.70
N GLU A 240 7.61 0.04 -2.81
CA GLU A 240 6.38 -0.37 -3.47
C GLU A 240 6.49 -1.79 -4.05
N ILE A 241 7.57 -2.09 -4.78
CA ILE A 241 7.78 -3.42 -5.35
C ILE A 241 7.97 -4.47 -4.27
N LEU A 242 8.74 -4.15 -3.23
CA LEU A 242 8.92 -5.06 -2.10
C LEU A 242 7.59 -5.31 -1.39
N ALA A 243 6.76 -4.28 -1.20
CA ALA A 243 5.42 -4.45 -0.64
C ALA A 243 4.56 -5.38 -1.51
N VAL A 244 4.54 -5.17 -2.84
CA VAL A 244 3.83 -6.02 -3.81
C VAL A 244 4.31 -7.48 -3.75
N ILE A 245 5.62 -7.72 -3.69
CA ILE A 245 6.19 -9.05 -3.55
C ILE A 245 5.77 -9.70 -2.22
N LEU A 246 5.79 -8.94 -1.12
CA LEU A 246 5.33 -9.42 0.18
C LEU A 246 3.83 -9.77 0.18
N TYR A 247 3.00 -9.01 -0.53
CA TYR A 247 1.58 -9.35 -0.74
C TYR A 247 1.36 -10.63 -1.54
N CYS A 248 2.34 -11.04 -2.35
CA CYS A 248 2.25 -12.29 -3.09
C CYS A 248 2.38 -13.52 -2.19
N ALA A 249 2.83 -13.36 -0.93
CA ALA A 249 3.03 -14.46 0.01
C ALA A 249 1.77 -15.36 0.10
N PRO A 250 1.90 -16.68 -0.10
CA PRO A 250 0.77 -17.59 -0.08
C PRO A 250 0.19 -17.68 1.33
N GLY A 251 -1.14 -17.58 1.44
CA GLY A 251 -1.85 -17.64 2.73
C GLY A 251 -1.94 -16.30 3.48
N LEU A 252 -1.40 -15.20 2.95
CA LEU A 252 -1.47 -13.90 3.62
C LEU A 252 -2.88 -13.29 3.61
N VAL A 253 -3.68 -13.54 2.56
CA VAL A 253 -5.06 -13.05 2.48
C VAL A 253 -6.02 -14.23 2.71
N PRO A 254 -6.89 -14.15 3.72
CA PRO A 254 -7.86 -15.20 3.96
C PRO A 254 -8.89 -15.27 2.81
N PRO A 255 -9.33 -16.46 2.41
CA PRO A 255 -10.41 -16.62 1.44
C PRO A 255 -11.72 -15.94 1.88
N ARG A 256 -12.50 -15.40 0.92
CA ARG A 256 -13.78 -14.72 1.21
C ARG A 256 -14.79 -15.57 1.99
N PHE A 257 -14.71 -16.90 1.89
CA PHE A 257 -15.64 -17.79 2.59
C PHE A 257 -15.35 -17.89 4.10
N GLU A 258 -14.18 -17.46 4.56
CA GLU A 258 -13.77 -17.46 5.96
C GLU A 258 -14.07 -16.13 6.67
N LEU A 259 -14.40 -15.07 5.92
CA LEU A 259 -14.71 -13.77 6.49
C LEU A 259 -16.19 -13.70 6.94
N PRO A 260 -16.48 -13.16 8.14
CA PRO A 260 -17.85 -12.95 8.59
C PRO A 260 -18.58 -11.96 7.67
N LYS A 261 -19.79 -12.34 7.23
CA LYS A 261 -20.67 -11.52 6.37
C LYS A 261 -21.27 -10.33 7.12
#